data_AF-A0AAE1YRX8-F1
#
_entry.id   AF-A0AAE1YRX8-F1
#
_cell.length_a   1.000
_cell.length_b   1.000
_cell.length_c   1.000
_cell.angle_alpha   90.00
_cell.angle_beta   90.00
_cell.angle_gamma   90.00
#
_symmetry.space_group_name_H-M   'P 1'
#
loop_
_entity.id
_entity.type
_entity.pdbx_description
1 polymer ?
#
loop_
_entity_poly.entity_id
_entity_poly.type
_entity_poly.pdbx_seq_one_letter_code
_entity_poly.pdbx_strand_id
1 'polypeptide(L)'
;MEANAQASINKYAADISSIKAAEERISQYVHKTPVLSSETLNSISGRQLYFKCECFQKGGAFKFRGACNAIFSLTDVEAAKGVVTHSSGNHAAALSLAAKLRGIPAHIVIPKNAPKCKVENVMRYGGQVIWSEANVKSREEVAAKVLQDTGAVLIHPYNDGRIISGQGTISLELLEQVPHIDTIIVPLPSLLILQSGYLAAEPKGADDAARSKAAGSIVTLPDTKTIADGLRAVLGNLTWPVVRDLVDDIITVDDQEIIEAMRLCYEILKVAVEPSGAIGLAAVLSNSFRNNPTWKDCNKVGIILSGGNVDLDVLWESLNKRANSASGMSVHDECKLRFLELKAKRNYRFIIFKIEEKIQQVVVEKLGQPDESYEDLASSLPDDECRYAIYDFDFTTDENCQKSKIYFIAWSPDTSKVRSKMVYASSKDRFKRELDGFQVELQATDPSEMSIDIVKSRAM
;
A
#
# COMPACT_ATOMS: atom_id res chain seq x y z
N MET A 1 -7.38 -0.95 -60.40
CA MET A 1 -6.25 -1.59 -59.69
C MET A 1 -6.07 -0.88 -58.35
N GLU A 2 -7.16 -0.74 -57.58
CA GLU A 2 -7.27 0.13 -56.39
C GLU A 2 -8.33 -0.48 -55.47
N ALA A 3 -7.91 -1.42 -54.61
CA ALA A 3 -8.79 -2.05 -53.61
C ALA A 3 -8.03 -2.71 -52.45
N ASN A 4 -6.69 -2.55 -52.36
CA ASN A 4 -5.81 -3.31 -51.46
C ASN A 4 -4.82 -2.42 -50.69
N ALA A 5 -5.19 -1.17 -50.41
CA ALA A 5 -4.30 -0.14 -49.87
C ALA A 5 -4.72 0.46 -48.50
N GLN A 6 -5.52 -0.25 -47.69
CA GLN A 6 -5.79 0.15 -46.30
C GLN A 6 -6.24 -1.01 -45.39
N ALA A 7 -5.26 -1.76 -44.88
CA ALA A 7 -5.40 -2.60 -43.68
C ALA A 7 -4.02 -3.03 -43.13
N SER A 8 -3.16 -2.08 -42.73
CA SER A 8 -2.08 -2.43 -41.81
C SER A 8 -2.71 -2.77 -40.46
N ILE A 9 -2.85 -4.07 -40.16
CA ILE A 9 -3.42 -4.53 -38.89
C ILE A 9 -2.46 -4.10 -37.78
N ASN A 10 -2.84 -3.07 -37.02
CA ASN A 10 -2.04 -2.59 -35.89
C ASN A 10 -1.91 -3.71 -34.85
N LYS A 11 -0.67 -4.16 -34.64
CA LYS A 11 -0.31 -5.29 -33.76
C LYS A 11 -0.67 -5.04 -32.28
N TYR A 12 -0.78 -3.77 -31.89
CA TYR A 12 -1.05 -3.31 -30.53
C TYR A 12 -2.15 -2.26 -30.53
N ALA A 13 -2.83 -2.08 -29.39
CA ALA A 13 -3.90 -1.10 -29.20
C ALA A 13 -3.41 0.37 -29.14
N ALA A 14 -2.10 0.58 -29.13
CA ALA A 14 -1.43 1.87 -29.20
C ALA A 14 -0.06 1.70 -29.88
N ASP A 15 0.38 2.73 -30.59
CA ASP A 15 1.66 2.79 -31.29
C ASP A 15 2.31 4.18 -31.13
N ILE A 16 3.52 4.37 -31.67
CA ILE A 16 4.22 5.67 -31.62
C ILE A 16 3.40 6.83 -32.20
N SER A 17 2.55 6.59 -33.21
CA SER A 17 1.70 7.60 -33.83
C SER A 17 0.54 7.98 -32.91
N SER A 18 -0.15 6.97 -32.35
CA SER A 18 -1.26 7.21 -31.41
C SER A 18 -0.79 7.87 -30.10
N ILE A 19 0.45 7.58 -29.66
CA ILE A 19 1.07 8.19 -28.47
C ILE A 19 1.47 9.65 -28.75
N LYS A 20 2.06 9.97 -29.91
CA LYS A 20 2.33 11.37 -30.30
C LYS A 20 1.04 12.19 -30.48
N ALA A 21 0.02 11.60 -31.10
CA ALA A 21 -1.30 12.22 -31.19
C ALA A 21 -1.97 12.37 -29.81
N ALA A 22 -1.60 11.56 -28.81
CA ALA A 22 -2.04 11.74 -27.43
C ALA A 22 -1.30 12.87 -26.73
N GLU A 23 0.03 12.96 -26.90
CA GLU A 23 0.88 14.05 -26.38
C GLU A 23 0.35 15.42 -26.82
N GLU A 24 0.13 15.61 -28.13
CA GLU A 24 -0.42 16.85 -28.69
C GLU A 24 -1.77 17.20 -28.04
N ARG A 25 -2.69 16.23 -28.00
CA ARG A 25 -4.05 16.40 -27.45
C ARG A 25 -4.07 16.79 -25.97
N ILE A 26 -3.18 16.22 -25.17
CA ILE A 26 -3.18 16.42 -23.71
C ILE A 26 -2.23 17.52 -23.23
N SER A 27 -1.33 18.01 -24.09
CA SER A 27 -0.25 18.97 -23.79
C SER A 27 -0.67 20.16 -22.92
N GLN A 28 -1.78 20.83 -23.25
CA GLN A 28 -2.32 21.97 -22.50
C GLN A 28 -2.94 21.60 -21.14
N TYR A 29 -3.27 20.33 -20.93
CA TYR A 29 -3.98 19.84 -19.75
C TYR A 29 -3.06 19.18 -18.74
N VAL A 30 -2.01 18.49 -19.15
CA VAL A 30 -1.09 17.76 -18.24
C VAL A 30 0.07 18.63 -17.75
N HIS A 31 0.74 18.20 -16.69
CA HIS A 31 2.07 18.68 -16.34
C HIS A 31 3.13 17.86 -17.06
N LYS A 32 4.13 18.51 -17.67
CA LYS A 32 5.41 17.86 -18.01
C LYS A 32 6.17 17.65 -16.70
N THR A 33 6.06 16.46 -16.13
CA THR A 33 6.56 16.18 -14.76
C THR A 33 8.08 16.19 -14.71
N PRO A 34 8.70 16.60 -13.59
CA PRO A 34 10.15 16.61 -13.47
C PRO A 34 10.72 15.18 -13.45
N VAL A 35 11.98 15.08 -13.86
CA VAL A 35 12.82 13.91 -13.62
C VAL A 35 13.81 14.28 -12.53
N LEU A 36 13.81 13.53 -11.43
CA LEU A 36 14.77 13.70 -10.33
C LEU A 36 15.89 12.66 -10.44
N SER A 37 17.01 12.92 -9.76
CA SER A 37 18.12 11.98 -9.58
C SER A 37 18.68 12.12 -8.16
N SER A 38 19.32 11.08 -7.62
CA SER A 38 19.92 11.13 -6.28
C SER A 38 21.22 10.34 -6.24
N GLU A 39 22.33 11.01 -5.90
CA GLU A 39 23.62 10.35 -5.71
C GLU A 39 23.56 9.27 -4.62
N THR A 40 22.84 9.52 -3.52
CA THR A 40 22.65 8.55 -2.44
C THR A 40 21.93 7.29 -2.93
N LEU A 41 20.83 7.43 -3.69
CA LEU A 41 20.15 6.25 -4.25
C LEU A 41 20.99 5.56 -5.32
N ASN A 42 21.75 6.32 -6.12
CA ASN A 42 22.68 5.76 -7.09
C ASN A 42 23.76 4.89 -6.43
N SER A 43 24.33 5.34 -5.30
CA SER A 43 25.28 4.57 -4.50
C SER A 43 24.66 3.33 -3.86
N ILE A 44 23.42 3.42 -3.36
CA ILE A 44 22.71 2.28 -2.74
C ILE A 44 22.38 1.21 -3.80
N SER A 45 21.96 1.61 -5.01
CA SER A 45 21.62 0.67 -6.09
C SER A 45 22.82 0.18 -6.90
N GLY A 46 23.93 0.91 -6.90
CA GLY A 46 25.05 0.69 -7.83
C GLY A 46 24.67 1.00 -9.29
N ARG A 47 23.84 2.02 -9.51
CA ARG A 47 23.20 2.40 -10.80
C ARG A 47 23.02 3.91 -10.89
N GLN A 48 22.73 4.45 -12.08
CA GLN A 48 22.26 5.83 -12.24
C GLN A 48 20.74 5.83 -12.36
N LEU A 49 20.04 6.43 -11.39
CA LEU A 49 18.58 6.38 -11.29
C LEU A 49 17.94 7.74 -11.65
N TYR A 50 16.92 7.67 -12.50
CA TYR A 50 16.18 8.83 -13.03
C TYR A 50 14.68 8.66 -12.73
N PHE A 51 14.14 9.47 -11.83
CA PHE A 51 12.80 9.33 -11.28
C PHE A 51 11.79 10.24 -11.98
N LYS A 52 10.96 9.68 -12.88
CA LYS A 52 9.88 10.41 -13.55
C LYS A 52 8.70 10.57 -12.59
N CYS A 53 8.49 11.80 -12.11
CA CYS A 53 7.64 12.09 -10.94
C CYS A 53 6.16 12.28 -11.28
N GLU A 54 5.48 11.20 -11.69
CA GLU A 54 4.05 11.24 -12.01
C GLU A 54 3.12 11.38 -10.79
N CYS A 55 3.65 11.22 -9.57
CA CYS A 55 3.01 11.71 -8.34
C CYS A 55 2.73 13.23 -8.36
N PHE A 56 3.45 14.03 -9.17
CA PHE A 56 3.21 15.47 -9.38
C PHE A 56 2.31 15.79 -10.58
N GLN A 57 1.75 14.76 -11.24
CA GLN A 57 0.73 14.95 -12.27
C GLN A 57 -0.58 15.45 -11.65
N LYS A 58 -1.42 16.14 -12.43
CA LYS A 58 -2.77 16.52 -11.97
C LYS A 58 -3.56 15.28 -11.53
N GLY A 59 -4.26 15.37 -10.40
CA GLY A 59 -4.91 14.21 -9.78
C GLY A 59 -3.96 13.28 -8.99
N GLY A 60 -2.68 13.61 -8.87
CA GLY A 60 -1.71 12.92 -8.01
C GLY A 60 -1.13 11.61 -8.58
N ALA A 61 -1.40 11.30 -9.85
CA ALA A 61 -0.90 10.09 -10.52
C ALA A 61 -0.93 10.20 -12.04
N PHE A 62 -0.12 9.38 -12.72
CA PHE A 62 -0.04 9.32 -14.19
C PHE A 62 -1.38 9.10 -14.91
N LYS A 63 -2.35 8.46 -14.25
CA LYS A 63 -3.65 8.07 -14.84
C LYS A 63 -4.37 9.22 -15.55
N PHE A 64 -4.13 10.47 -15.12
CA PHE A 64 -4.68 11.66 -15.75
C PHE A 64 -4.28 11.81 -17.23
N ARG A 65 -3.10 11.34 -17.66
CA ARG A 65 -2.68 11.42 -19.07
C ARG A 65 -3.59 10.60 -19.98
N GLY A 66 -3.73 9.31 -19.68
CA GLY A 66 -4.67 8.43 -20.38
C GLY A 66 -6.11 8.91 -20.26
N ALA A 67 -6.58 9.26 -19.07
CA ALA A 67 -7.95 9.73 -18.86
C ALA A 67 -8.26 11.00 -19.66
N CYS A 68 -7.36 11.99 -19.64
CA CYS A 68 -7.45 13.19 -20.46
C CYS A 68 -7.45 12.83 -21.95
N ASN A 69 -6.54 11.96 -22.40
CA ASN A 69 -6.49 11.55 -23.80
C ASN A 69 -7.79 10.88 -24.25
N ALA A 70 -8.32 9.93 -23.46
CA ALA A 70 -9.56 9.23 -23.76
C ALA A 70 -10.76 10.17 -23.79
N ILE A 71 -10.89 11.06 -22.80
CA ILE A 71 -11.96 12.06 -22.73
C ILE A 71 -11.92 13.02 -23.92
N PHE A 72 -10.77 13.62 -24.23
CA PHE A 72 -10.63 14.57 -25.33
C PHE A 72 -10.55 13.90 -26.72
N SER A 73 -10.50 12.56 -26.79
CA SER A 73 -10.62 11.81 -28.06
C SER A 73 -12.07 11.48 -28.44
N LEU A 74 -13.03 11.65 -27.54
CA LEU A 74 -14.45 11.46 -27.86
C LEU A 74 -14.93 12.51 -28.88
N THR A 75 -15.83 12.12 -29.77
CA THR A 75 -16.64 13.08 -30.53
C THR A 75 -17.56 13.85 -29.58
N ASP A 76 -18.05 15.04 -29.98
CA ASP A 76 -18.97 15.81 -29.12
C ASP A 76 -20.30 15.08 -28.89
N VAL A 77 -20.74 14.26 -29.85
CA VAL A 77 -21.95 13.41 -29.74
C VAL A 77 -21.78 12.31 -28.69
N GLU A 78 -20.58 11.75 -28.56
CA GLU A 78 -20.25 10.80 -27.48
C GLU A 78 -20.07 11.52 -26.15
N ALA A 79 -19.32 12.62 -26.14
CA ALA A 79 -19.01 13.39 -24.94
C ALA A 79 -20.26 13.98 -24.27
N ALA A 80 -21.27 14.40 -25.06
CA ALA A 80 -22.55 14.89 -24.56
C ALA A 80 -23.35 13.85 -23.73
N LYS A 81 -23.09 12.54 -23.93
CA LYS A 81 -23.69 11.45 -23.13
C LYS A 81 -22.94 11.21 -21.80
N GLY A 82 -21.81 11.89 -21.59
CA GLY A 82 -20.93 11.65 -20.46
C GLY A 82 -20.13 10.35 -20.58
N VAL A 83 -19.43 10.01 -19.49
CA VAL A 83 -18.61 8.80 -19.37
C VAL A 83 -18.94 7.99 -18.13
N VAL A 84 -18.64 6.70 -18.19
CA VAL A 84 -18.73 5.78 -17.05
C VAL A 84 -17.42 5.01 -16.84
N THR A 85 -17.08 4.68 -15.59
CA THR A 85 -15.99 3.75 -15.27
C THR A 85 -16.24 3.02 -13.96
N HIS A 86 -15.65 1.83 -13.80
CA HIS A 86 -15.67 1.03 -12.56
C HIS A 86 -14.28 1.02 -11.91
N SER A 87 -13.97 2.07 -11.14
CA SER A 87 -12.69 2.20 -10.45
C SER A 87 -12.87 2.92 -9.12
N SER A 88 -12.17 2.45 -8.09
CA SER A 88 -12.09 3.06 -6.76
C SER A 88 -10.92 4.03 -6.58
N GLY A 89 -10.02 4.13 -7.57
CA GLY A 89 -8.67 4.66 -7.37
C GLY A 89 -8.28 5.81 -8.30
N ASN A 90 -6.99 5.90 -8.62
CA ASN A 90 -6.41 7.01 -9.38
C ASN A 90 -7.06 7.23 -10.76
N HIS A 91 -7.56 6.18 -11.42
CA HIS A 91 -8.29 6.33 -12.68
C HIS A 91 -9.63 7.05 -12.51
N ALA A 92 -10.36 6.78 -11.43
CA ALA A 92 -11.64 7.43 -11.17
C ALA A 92 -11.48 8.93 -10.92
N ALA A 93 -10.49 9.33 -10.11
CA ALA A 93 -10.17 10.73 -9.88
C ALA A 93 -9.68 11.42 -11.17
N ALA A 94 -8.79 10.76 -11.92
CA ALA A 94 -8.28 11.22 -13.21
C ALA A 94 -9.39 11.44 -14.26
N LEU A 95 -10.33 10.49 -14.38
CA LEU A 95 -11.45 10.55 -15.31
C LEU A 95 -12.43 11.67 -14.92
N SER A 96 -12.71 11.80 -13.62
CA SER A 96 -13.55 12.88 -13.09
C SER A 96 -12.96 14.26 -13.41
N LEU A 97 -11.65 14.43 -13.20
CA LEU A 97 -10.96 15.68 -13.51
C LEU A 97 -10.96 15.98 -15.01
N ALA A 98 -10.67 14.99 -15.87
CA ALA A 98 -10.69 15.16 -17.31
C ALA A 98 -12.10 15.49 -17.84
N ALA A 99 -13.14 14.80 -17.35
CA ALA A 99 -14.53 15.06 -17.68
C ALA A 99 -14.97 16.47 -17.24
N LYS A 100 -14.60 16.90 -16.02
CA LYS A 100 -14.83 18.26 -15.54
C LYS A 100 -14.15 19.33 -16.42
N LEU A 101 -12.95 19.07 -16.92
CA LEU A 101 -12.25 19.96 -17.86
C LEU A 101 -12.92 20.02 -19.24
N ARG A 102 -13.52 18.92 -19.73
CA ARG A 102 -14.33 18.92 -20.96
C ARG A 102 -15.77 19.42 -20.75
N GLY A 103 -16.23 19.56 -19.50
CA GLY A 103 -17.57 20.00 -19.16
C GLY A 103 -18.66 18.92 -19.31
N ILE A 104 -18.31 17.64 -19.13
CA ILE A 104 -19.23 16.50 -19.35
C ILE A 104 -19.47 15.69 -18.07
N PRO A 105 -20.60 14.96 -17.95
CA PRO A 105 -20.86 14.08 -16.81
C PRO A 105 -19.85 12.93 -16.70
N ALA A 106 -19.48 12.57 -15.47
CA ALA A 106 -18.66 11.40 -15.17
C ALA A 106 -19.32 10.55 -14.09
N HIS A 107 -19.76 9.35 -14.47
CA HIS A 107 -20.40 8.38 -13.59
C HIS A 107 -19.36 7.36 -13.10
N ILE A 108 -19.09 7.34 -11.80
CA ILE A 108 -17.95 6.62 -11.22
C ILE A 108 -18.49 5.53 -10.30
N VAL A 109 -18.40 4.27 -10.76
CA VAL A 109 -18.82 3.11 -9.97
C VAL A 109 -17.71 2.70 -9.01
N ILE A 110 -17.98 2.84 -7.71
CA ILE A 110 -17.04 2.64 -6.60
C ILE A 110 -17.55 1.56 -5.64
N PRO A 111 -16.75 0.54 -5.30
CA PRO A 111 -17.09 -0.42 -4.24
C PRO A 111 -17.04 0.23 -2.85
N LYS A 112 -17.95 -0.17 -1.96
CA LYS A 112 -18.08 0.35 -0.57
C LYS A 112 -16.81 0.28 0.29
N ASN A 113 -15.81 -0.55 -0.07
CA ASN A 113 -14.53 -0.69 0.64
C ASN A 113 -13.37 0.12 0.02
N ALA A 114 -13.66 1.08 -0.87
CA ALA A 114 -12.65 1.94 -1.48
C ALA A 114 -11.92 2.85 -0.44
N PRO A 115 -10.61 3.11 -0.60
CA PRO A 115 -9.88 4.04 0.27
C PRO A 115 -10.48 5.46 0.26
N LYS A 116 -10.64 6.05 1.45
CA LYS A 116 -11.38 7.30 1.66
C LYS A 116 -10.80 8.46 0.83
N CYS A 117 -9.48 8.66 0.85
CA CYS A 117 -8.80 9.68 0.06
C CYS A 117 -9.09 9.59 -1.45
N LYS A 118 -9.22 8.36 -1.99
CA LYS A 118 -9.46 8.16 -3.43
C LYS A 118 -10.93 8.48 -3.80
N VAL A 119 -11.89 8.21 -2.91
CA VAL A 119 -13.29 8.66 -3.07
C VAL A 119 -13.41 10.18 -2.92
N GLU A 120 -12.71 10.79 -1.95
CA GLU A 120 -12.69 12.24 -1.76
C GLU A 120 -12.12 12.98 -2.98
N ASN A 121 -11.08 12.43 -3.62
CA ASN A 121 -10.55 12.95 -4.87
C ASN A 121 -11.57 12.89 -6.03
N VAL A 122 -12.36 11.81 -6.15
CA VAL A 122 -13.45 11.74 -7.14
C VAL A 122 -14.48 12.84 -6.93
N MET A 123 -14.96 13.01 -5.69
CA MET A 123 -15.95 14.04 -5.34
C MET A 123 -15.41 15.46 -5.56
N ARG A 124 -14.14 15.72 -5.18
CA ARG A 124 -13.44 17.00 -5.41
C ARG A 124 -13.39 17.39 -6.89
N TYR A 125 -13.26 16.41 -7.78
CA TYR A 125 -13.24 16.61 -9.23
C TYR A 125 -14.63 16.51 -9.88
N GLY A 126 -15.72 16.44 -9.10
CA GLY A 126 -17.09 16.47 -9.62
C GLY A 126 -17.58 15.15 -10.22
N GLY A 127 -16.90 14.04 -9.95
CA GLY A 127 -17.36 12.71 -10.35
C GLY A 127 -18.59 12.29 -9.54
N GLN A 128 -19.60 11.77 -10.22
CA GLN A 128 -20.82 11.26 -9.61
C GLN A 128 -20.54 9.85 -9.06
N VAL A 129 -20.39 9.73 -7.75
CA VAL A 129 -20.10 8.46 -7.08
C VAL A 129 -21.35 7.58 -7.05
N ILE A 130 -21.24 6.38 -7.60
CA ILE A 130 -22.28 5.36 -7.64
C ILE A 130 -21.74 4.11 -6.92
N TRP A 131 -22.42 3.69 -5.86
CA TRP A 131 -21.91 2.62 -5.00
C TRP A 131 -22.23 1.22 -5.52
N SER A 132 -21.25 0.32 -5.41
CA SER A 132 -21.42 -1.13 -5.60
C SER A 132 -21.00 -1.90 -4.35
N GLU A 133 -21.29 -3.21 -4.31
CA GLU A 133 -20.65 -4.10 -3.34
C GLU A 133 -19.16 -4.30 -3.67
N ALA A 134 -18.42 -4.85 -2.71
CA ALA A 134 -16.95 -5.01 -2.77
C ALA A 134 -16.44 -6.07 -3.76
N ASN A 135 -17.34 -6.81 -4.43
CA ASN A 135 -16.97 -7.86 -5.39
C ASN A 135 -16.92 -7.35 -6.84
N VAL A 136 -16.26 -8.10 -7.74
CA VAL A 136 -16.12 -7.75 -9.16
C VAL A 136 -17.47 -7.71 -9.87
N LYS A 137 -18.27 -8.77 -9.73
CA LYS A 137 -19.57 -8.93 -10.38
C LYS A 137 -20.51 -7.73 -10.13
N SER A 138 -20.64 -7.29 -8.88
CA SER A 138 -21.49 -6.14 -8.53
C SER A 138 -20.99 -4.83 -9.15
N ARG A 139 -19.68 -4.63 -9.28
CA ARG A 139 -19.12 -3.46 -9.98
C ARG A 139 -19.49 -3.46 -11.46
N GLU A 140 -19.38 -4.62 -12.11
CA GLU A 140 -19.72 -4.79 -13.53
C GLU A 140 -21.22 -4.63 -13.78
N GLU A 141 -22.07 -5.25 -12.97
CA GLU A 141 -23.54 -5.13 -13.06
C GLU A 141 -24.02 -3.68 -12.86
N VAL A 142 -23.47 -2.97 -11.87
CA VAL A 142 -23.80 -1.55 -11.64
C VAL A 142 -23.29 -0.67 -12.78
N ALA A 143 -22.07 -0.91 -13.29
CA ALA A 143 -21.54 -0.15 -14.43
C ALA A 143 -22.33 -0.41 -15.73
N ALA A 144 -22.75 -1.64 -15.99
CA ALA A 144 -23.59 -2.00 -17.13
C ALA A 144 -24.96 -1.31 -17.05
N LYS A 145 -25.58 -1.28 -15.87
CA LYS A 145 -26.84 -0.55 -15.64
C LYS A 145 -26.67 0.96 -15.90
N VAL A 146 -25.63 1.59 -15.34
CA VAL A 146 -25.36 3.01 -15.55
C VAL A 146 -25.15 3.32 -17.04
N LEU A 147 -24.43 2.46 -17.76
CA LEU A 147 -24.23 2.60 -19.21
C LEU A 147 -25.55 2.48 -19.99
N GLN A 148 -26.44 1.57 -19.60
CA GLN A 148 -27.78 1.44 -20.18
C GLN A 148 -28.66 2.66 -19.90
N ASP A 149 -28.66 3.16 -18.66
CA ASP A 149 -29.53 4.26 -18.21
C ASP A 149 -29.09 5.63 -18.77
N THR A 150 -27.79 5.82 -19.04
CA THR A 150 -27.21 7.12 -19.47
C THR A 150 -26.79 7.18 -20.94
N GLY A 151 -26.48 6.03 -21.56
CA GLY A 151 -25.82 5.98 -22.85
C GLY A 151 -24.35 6.48 -22.84
N ALA A 152 -23.77 6.67 -21.65
CA ALA A 152 -22.41 7.15 -21.45
C ALA A 152 -21.34 6.20 -22.00
N VAL A 153 -20.19 6.74 -22.40
CA VAL A 153 -19.08 5.92 -22.91
C VAL A 153 -18.30 5.29 -21.75
N LEU A 154 -18.16 3.95 -21.77
CA LEU A 154 -17.28 3.24 -20.83
C LEU A 154 -15.81 3.55 -21.13
N ILE A 155 -15.09 4.07 -20.14
CA ILE A 155 -13.64 4.31 -20.21
C ILE A 155 -12.94 3.37 -19.23
N HIS A 156 -12.42 2.26 -19.75
CA HIS A 156 -11.76 1.22 -18.94
C HIS A 156 -10.44 1.73 -18.31
N PRO A 157 -10.11 1.42 -17.04
CA PRO A 157 -8.93 1.96 -16.34
C PRO A 157 -7.54 1.64 -16.90
N TYR A 158 -7.42 0.82 -17.95
CA TYR A 158 -6.15 0.40 -18.56
C TYR A 158 -6.34 -0.31 -19.91
N ASN A 159 -7.35 -1.18 -20.03
CA ASN A 159 -7.64 -1.97 -21.23
C ASN A 159 -8.42 -1.17 -22.29
N ASP A 160 -7.89 -0.01 -22.70
CA ASP A 160 -8.45 0.90 -23.70
C ASP A 160 -7.29 1.56 -24.48
N GLY A 161 -7.30 1.50 -25.81
CA GLY A 161 -6.20 2.02 -26.65
C GLY A 161 -5.93 3.52 -26.47
N ARG A 162 -6.95 4.32 -26.15
CA ARG A 162 -6.81 5.75 -25.85
C ARG A 162 -6.14 5.96 -24.49
N ILE A 163 -6.49 5.13 -23.50
CA ILE A 163 -5.83 5.16 -22.19
C ILE A 163 -4.35 4.80 -22.35
N ILE A 164 -4.04 3.67 -23.00
CA ILE A 164 -2.66 3.20 -23.24
C ILE A 164 -1.85 4.26 -23.99
N SER A 165 -2.40 4.84 -25.07
CA SER A 165 -1.74 5.89 -25.85
C SER A 165 -1.41 7.13 -24.99
N GLY A 166 -2.33 7.55 -24.13
CA GLY A 166 -2.09 8.68 -23.22
C GLY A 166 -1.07 8.38 -22.14
N GLN A 167 -1.02 7.15 -21.60
CA GLN A 167 0.04 6.78 -20.64
C GLN A 167 1.41 6.75 -21.33
N GLY A 168 1.51 6.27 -22.57
CA GLY A 168 2.77 6.22 -23.35
C GLY A 168 3.50 7.57 -23.47
N THR A 169 2.79 8.70 -23.33
CA THR A 169 3.40 10.04 -23.33
C THR A 169 4.46 10.25 -22.23
N ILE A 170 4.41 9.47 -21.14
CA ILE A 170 5.44 9.49 -20.09
C ILE A 170 6.80 9.08 -20.64
N SER A 171 6.86 8.08 -21.55
CA SER A 171 8.12 7.64 -22.15
C SER A 171 8.66 8.63 -23.17
N LEU A 172 7.79 9.35 -23.91
CA LEU A 172 8.23 10.49 -24.74
C LEU A 172 8.93 11.54 -23.88
N GLU A 173 8.25 12.05 -22.84
CA GLU A 173 8.83 13.06 -21.95
C GLU A 173 10.11 12.58 -21.24
N LEU A 174 10.15 11.33 -20.76
CA LEU A 174 11.30 10.79 -20.05
C LEU A 174 12.52 10.64 -20.96
N LEU A 175 12.34 10.14 -22.19
CA LEU A 175 13.43 10.00 -23.16
C LEU A 175 13.87 11.35 -23.74
N GLU A 176 12.99 12.36 -23.81
CA GLU A 176 13.36 13.73 -24.14
C GLU A 176 14.17 14.39 -23.01
N GLN A 177 13.76 14.19 -21.75
CA GLN A 177 14.42 14.77 -20.57
C GLN A 177 15.74 14.06 -20.22
N VAL A 178 15.86 12.75 -20.49
CA VAL A 178 17.07 11.95 -20.24
C VAL A 178 17.32 10.98 -21.42
N PRO A 179 17.90 11.46 -22.55
CA PRO A 179 18.11 10.66 -23.77
C PRO A 179 19.10 9.49 -23.68
N HIS A 180 19.65 9.23 -22.49
CA HIS A 180 20.71 8.24 -22.26
C HIS A 180 20.30 7.11 -21.32
N ILE A 181 19.00 6.99 -20.99
CA ILE A 181 18.46 5.85 -20.25
C ILE A 181 18.63 4.57 -21.09
N ASP A 182 19.08 3.49 -20.43
CA ASP A 182 19.25 2.17 -21.05
C ASP A 182 18.18 1.15 -20.62
N THR A 183 17.41 1.45 -19.57
CA THR A 183 16.32 0.60 -19.07
C THR A 183 15.25 1.45 -18.38
N ILE A 184 13.98 1.20 -18.67
CA ILE A 184 12.86 1.82 -17.94
C ILE A 184 12.13 0.74 -17.14
N ILE A 185 11.88 0.99 -15.84
CA ILE A 185 11.07 0.11 -14.99
C ILE A 185 9.65 0.68 -14.82
N VAL A 186 8.65 -0.06 -15.30
CA VAL A 186 7.23 0.36 -15.30
C VAL A 186 6.35 -0.48 -14.36
N PRO A 187 5.41 0.12 -13.62
CA PRO A 187 4.47 -0.62 -12.78
C PRO A 187 3.30 -1.22 -13.57
N LEU A 188 3.09 -2.53 -13.49
CA LEU A 188 1.98 -3.20 -14.18
C LEU A 188 0.63 -3.07 -13.45
N PRO A 189 -0.52 -3.06 -14.15
CA PRO A 189 -0.71 -3.28 -15.59
C PRO A 189 -0.58 -2.02 -16.46
N SER A 190 0.16 -1.00 -16.01
CA SER A 190 0.21 0.31 -16.66
C SER A 190 1.36 0.39 -17.66
N LEU A 191 1.03 0.44 -18.94
CA LEU A 191 2.00 0.31 -20.02
C LEU A 191 2.47 1.66 -20.53
N LEU A 192 3.80 1.82 -20.56
CA LEU A 192 4.46 2.89 -21.30
C LEU A 192 5.16 2.21 -22.48
N ILE A 193 4.55 2.32 -23.66
CA ILE A 193 5.14 1.80 -24.90
C ILE A 193 6.05 2.90 -25.44
N LEU A 194 7.35 2.64 -25.64
CA LEU A 194 8.19 3.21 -26.72
C LEU A 194 9.59 2.54 -26.73
N GLN A 195 9.78 1.54 -27.61
CA GLN A 195 11.03 0.79 -27.87
C GLN A 195 11.31 -0.40 -26.90
N SER A 196 12.48 -1.03 -27.06
CA SER A 196 13.03 -2.13 -26.25
C SER A 196 13.82 -1.62 -25.05
N GLY A 197 14.03 -2.44 -24.01
CA GLY A 197 14.69 -2.01 -22.76
C GLY A 197 13.69 -1.68 -21.65
N TYR A 198 12.57 -2.41 -21.60
CA TYR A 198 11.54 -2.24 -20.57
C TYR A 198 11.53 -3.43 -19.64
N LEU A 199 11.86 -3.18 -18.38
CA LEU A 199 11.50 -4.09 -17.30
C LEU A 199 10.18 -3.62 -16.69
N ALA A 200 9.41 -4.55 -16.16
CA ALA A 200 8.23 -4.24 -15.39
C ALA A 200 8.41 -4.65 -13.94
N ALA A 201 7.59 -4.08 -13.06
CA ALA A 201 7.55 -4.44 -11.65
C ALA A 201 6.11 -4.64 -11.18
N GLU A 202 5.89 -5.69 -10.38
CA GLU A 202 4.61 -6.02 -9.76
C GLU A 202 4.83 -6.62 -8.36
N PRO A 203 3.86 -6.50 -7.44
CA PRO A 203 4.00 -7.06 -6.10
C PRO A 203 3.80 -8.57 -6.16
N LYS A 204 4.61 -9.32 -5.44
CA LYS A 204 4.56 -10.80 -5.39
C LYS A 204 3.21 -11.37 -4.95
N GLY A 205 2.41 -10.60 -4.22
CA GLY A 205 1.04 -10.94 -3.83
C GLY A 205 -0.04 -10.65 -4.88
N ALA A 206 0.34 -10.12 -6.04
CA ALA A 206 -0.49 -9.96 -7.24
C ALA A 206 0.40 -10.13 -8.50
N ASP A 207 1.11 -11.26 -8.58
CA ASP A 207 2.11 -11.57 -9.60
C ASP A 207 1.53 -12.18 -10.89
N ASP A 208 0.36 -11.68 -11.33
CA ASP A 208 -0.35 -12.27 -12.48
C ASP A 208 0.36 -12.01 -13.81
N ALA A 209 1.11 -10.91 -13.96
CA ALA A 209 1.78 -10.60 -15.21
C ALA A 209 3.07 -11.42 -15.41
N ALA A 210 3.89 -11.64 -14.38
CA ALA A 210 5.08 -12.50 -14.44
C ALA A 210 4.67 -13.95 -14.70
N ARG A 211 3.63 -14.44 -14.02
CA ARG A 211 3.07 -15.77 -14.31
C ARG A 211 2.54 -15.84 -15.74
N SER A 212 1.86 -14.80 -16.23
CA SER A 212 1.39 -14.74 -17.61
C SER A 212 2.55 -14.79 -18.61
N LYS A 213 3.61 -14.01 -18.36
CA LYS A 213 4.81 -13.93 -19.21
C LYS A 213 5.54 -15.27 -19.26
N ALA A 214 5.74 -15.92 -18.12
CA ALA A 214 6.32 -17.27 -18.04
C ALA A 214 5.44 -18.35 -18.70
N ALA A 215 4.11 -18.24 -18.61
CA ALA A 215 3.16 -19.17 -19.21
C ALA A 215 2.85 -18.90 -20.70
N GLY A 216 3.34 -17.79 -21.27
CA GLY A 216 3.02 -17.37 -22.65
C GLY A 216 1.54 -17.04 -22.90
N SER A 217 0.73 -16.91 -21.85
CA SER A 217 -0.72 -16.71 -21.90
C SER A 217 -1.23 -16.04 -20.62
N ILE A 218 -2.40 -15.38 -20.65
CA ILE A 218 -2.93 -14.67 -19.48
C ILE A 218 -3.28 -15.67 -18.37
N VAL A 219 -2.68 -15.46 -17.19
CA VAL A 219 -2.97 -16.11 -15.93
C VAL A 219 -3.79 -15.15 -15.06
N THR A 220 -4.80 -15.67 -14.37
CA THR A 220 -5.62 -14.90 -13.42
C THR A 220 -5.47 -15.49 -12.02
N LEU A 221 -5.18 -14.65 -11.03
CA LEU A 221 -5.12 -15.04 -9.63
C LEU A 221 -6.52 -15.03 -8.99
N PRO A 222 -6.89 -16.00 -8.14
CA PRO A 222 -8.19 -16.05 -7.48
C PRO A 222 -8.35 -14.99 -6.37
N ASP A 223 -7.24 -14.51 -5.81
CA ASP A 223 -7.17 -13.46 -4.79
C ASP A 223 -5.82 -12.71 -4.92
N THR A 224 -5.76 -11.46 -4.45
CA THR A 224 -4.56 -10.61 -4.51
C THR A 224 -4.31 -9.94 -3.16
N LYS A 225 -3.10 -10.10 -2.59
CA LYS A 225 -2.75 -9.65 -1.25
C LYS A 225 -1.47 -8.82 -1.26
N THR A 226 -1.63 -7.50 -1.38
CA THR A 226 -0.53 -6.53 -1.38
C THR A 226 -1.00 -5.16 -0.91
N ILE A 227 -0.13 -4.38 -0.27
CA ILE A 227 -0.35 -2.95 0.01
C ILE A 227 -0.45 -2.09 -1.26
N ALA A 228 0.07 -2.55 -2.40
CA ALA A 228 0.06 -1.81 -3.66
C ALA A 228 -1.30 -1.91 -4.38
N ASP A 229 -2.31 -1.23 -3.83
CA ASP A 229 -3.71 -1.30 -4.27
C ASP A 229 -3.91 -1.02 -5.78
N GLY A 230 -3.09 -0.12 -6.35
CA GLY A 230 -3.15 0.24 -7.77
C GLY A 230 -2.63 -0.83 -8.74
N LEU A 231 -2.01 -1.90 -8.24
CA LEU A 231 -1.38 -2.96 -9.04
C LEU A 231 -2.10 -4.32 -8.92
N ARG A 232 -3.27 -4.39 -8.26
CA ARG A 232 -4.07 -5.62 -8.09
C ARG A 232 -4.96 -5.96 -9.30
N ALA A 233 -4.61 -5.49 -10.49
CA ALA A 233 -5.49 -5.51 -11.66
C ALA A 233 -4.88 -6.36 -12.80
N VAL A 234 -5.63 -7.39 -13.18
CA VAL A 234 -5.20 -8.42 -14.14
C VAL A 234 -5.01 -7.84 -15.55
N LEU A 235 -4.02 -8.35 -16.28
CA LEU A 235 -3.80 -8.00 -17.68
C LEU A 235 -5.05 -8.24 -18.56
N GLY A 236 -5.40 -7.24 -19.38
CA GLY A 236 -6.46 -7.32 -20.38
C GLY A 236 -5.96 -7.71 -21.78
N ASN A 237 -6.89 -7.97 -22.70
CA ASN A 237 -6.58 -8.38 -24.08
C ASN A 237 -5.83 -7.32 -24.91
N LEU A 238 -5.90 -6.04 -24.55
CA LEU A 238 -5.14 -4.96 -25.20
C LEU A 238 -3.76 -4.74 -24.55
N THR A 239 -3.62 -5.04 -23.26
CA THR A 239 -2.35 -4.87 -22.53
C THR A 239 -1.43 -6.09 -22.65
N TRP A 240 -1.99 -7.31 -22.67
CA TRP A 240 -1.20 -8.54 -22.74
C TRP A 240 -0.27 -8.62 -23.97
N PRO A 241 -0.69 -8.29 -25.22
CA PRO A 241 0.21 -8.33 -26.38
C PRO A 241 1.46 -7.45 -26.22
N VAL A 242 1.35 -6.34 -25.50
CA VAL A 242 2.47 -5.43 -25.20
C VAL A 242 3.38 -6.03 -24.14
N VAL A 243 2.84 -6.59 -23.04
CA VAL A 243 3.64 -7.25 -21.98
C VAL A 243 4.37 -8.49 -22.52
N ARG A 244 3.72 -9.24 -23.41
CA ARG A 244 4.30 -10.42 -24.05
C ARG A 244 5.47 -10.05 -24.96
N ASP A 245 5.32 -9.02 -25.79
CA ASP A 245 6.25 -8.72 -26.89
C ASP A 245 7.28 -7.63 -26.61
N LEU A 246 6.98 -6.63 -25.76
CA LEU A 246 7.76 -5.39 -25.63
C LEU A 246 8.33 -5.14 -24.22
N VAL A 247 7.79 -5.80 -23.19
CA VAL A 247 8.46 -5.89 -21.88
C VAL A 247 9.47 -7.01 -21.98
N ASP A 248 10.72 -6.78 -21.57
CA ASP A 248 11.78 -7.77 -21.61
C ASP A 248 11.59 -8.81 -20.48
N ASP A 249 11.40 -8.35 -19.24
CA ASP A 249 11.13 -9.22 -18.08
C ASP A 249 10.35 -8.50 -16.96
N ILE A 250 9.84 -9.25 -15.97
CA ILE A 250 9.00 -8.74 -14.88
C ILE A 250 9.62 -9.08 -13.52
N ILE A 251 9.95 -8.05 -12.75
CA ILE A 251 10.53 -8.14 -11.41
C ILE A 251 9.39 -8.20 -10.39
N THR A 252 9.31 -9.31 -9.65
CA THR A 252 8.42 -9.40 -8.48
C THR A 252 9.15 -8.93 -7.21
N VAL A 253 8.44 -8.19 -6.37
CA VAL A 253 8.94 -7.68 -5.07
C VAL A 253 7.95 -7.93 -3.94
N ASP A 254 8.47 -8.13 -2.73
CA ASP A 254 7.67 -8.29 -1.51
C ASP A 254 7.20 -6.92 -0.98
N ASP A 255 6.03 -6.86 -0.33
CA ASP A 255 5.45 -5.61 0.21
C ASP A 255 6.42 -4.84 1.14
N GLN A 256 7.32 -5.55 1.83
CA GLN A 256 8.34 -4.94 2.70
C GLN A 256 9.43 -4.19 1.91
N GLU A 257 9.74 -4.62 0.69
CA GLU A 257 10.64 -3.90 -0.22
C GLU A 257 9.96 -2.64 -0.75
N ILE A 258 8.64 -2.72 -1.02
CA ILE A 258 7.82 -1.56 -1.40
C ILE A 258 7.79 -0.50 -0.29
N ILE A 259 7.54 -0.90 0.97
CA ILE A 259 7.58 0.03 2.12
C ILE A 259 8.94 0.72 2.25
N GLU A 260 10.04 -0.01 2.00
CA GLU A 260 11.37 0.59 2.06
C GLU A 260 11.61 1.58 0.91
N ALA A 261 11.16 1.25 -0.31
CA ALA A 261 11.22 2.18 -1.42
C ALA A 261 10.39 3.45 -1.17
N MET A 262 9.21 3.33 -0.55
CA MET A 262 8.42 4.50 -0.10
C MET A 262 9.19 5.34 0.91
N ARG A 263 9.82 4.69 1.90
CA ARG A 263 10.67 5.35 2.92
C ARG A 263 11.79 6.14 2.27
N LEU A 264 12.52 5.53 1.33
CA LEU A 264 13.64 6.16 0.63
C LEU A 264 13.20 7.30 -0.30
N CYS A 265 12.04 7.19 -0.96
CA CYS A 265 11.44 8.31 -1.70
C CYS A 265 11.17 9.51 -0.77
N TYR A 266 10.61 9.26 0.41
CA TYR A 266 10.32 10.34 1.37
C TYR A 266 11.59 10.91 2.04
N GLU A 267 12.48 10.05 2.54
CA GLU A 267 13.66 10.47 3.30
C GLU A 267 14.77 11.05 2.42
N ILE A 268 14.94 10.57 1.19
CA ILE A 268 16.05 10.99 0.31
C ILE A 268 15.57 11.91 -0.80
N LEU A 269 14.55 11.51 -1.59
CA LEU A 269 14.03 12.35 -2.68
C LEU A 269 13.11 13.49 -2.19
N LYS A 270 12.62 13.41 -0.95
CA LYS A 270 11.58 14.30 -0.38
C LYS A 270 10.26 14.25 -1.14
N VAL A 271 9.94 13.08 -1.72
CA VAL A 271 8.72 12.84 -2.50
C VAL A 271 7.82 11.83 -1.78
N ALA A 272 6.57 12.23 -1.50
CA ALA A 272 5.54 11.31 -1.04
C ALA A 272 5.00 10.49 -2.24
N VAL A 273 5.00 9.17 -2.09
CA VAL A 273 4.53 8.20 -3.10
C VAL A 273 3.57 7.20 -2.46
N GLU A 274 2.56 6.75 -3.21
CA GLU A 274 1.74 5.60 -2.82
C GLU A 274 2.54 4.29 -3.03
N PRO A 275 2.15 3.14 -2.46
CA PRO A 275 2.95 1.92 -2.57
C PRO A 275 3.14 1.47 -4.04
N SER A 276 2.08 1.61 -4.86
CA SER A 276 2.14 1.41 -6.31
C SER A 276 3.05 2.39 -7.07
N GLY A 277 3.34 3.55 -6.47
CA GLY A 277 4.28 4.55 -6.98
C GLY A 277 5.75 4.22 -6.68
N ALA A 278 6.02 3.54 -5.57
CA ALA A 278 7.38 3.20 -5.14
C ALA A 278 7.98 1.95 -5.81
N ILE A 279 7.15 1.13 -6.46
CA ILE A 279 7.54 -0.24 -6.84
C ILE A 279 8.72 -0.33 -7.81
N GLY A 280 8.91 0.66 -8.70
CA GLY A 280 10.08 0.67 -9.60
C GLY A 280 11.40 0.86 -8.85
N LEU A 281 11.41 1.62 -7.75
CA LEU A 281 12.58 1.72 -6.86
C LEU A 281 12.75 0.45 -6.02
N ALA A 282 11.65 -0.14 -5.53
CA ALA A 282 11.71 -1.44 -4.84
C ALA A 282 12.33 -2.52 -5.73
N ALA A 283 11.95 -2.56 -7.01
CA ALA A 283 12.49 -3.48 -7.99
C ALA A 283 13.99 -3.30 -8.21
N VAL A 284 14.49 -2.08 -8.44
CA VAL A 284 15.95 -1.84 -8.57
C VAL A 284 16.72 -2.24 -7.31
N LEU A 285 16.14 -2.02 -6.12
CA LEU A 285 16.78 -2.31 -4.85
C LEU A 285 16.67 -3.77 -4.42
N SER A 286 15.82 -4.58 -5.05
CA SER A 286 15.63 -5.98 -4.67
C SER A 286 16.90 -6.80 -4.88
N ASN A 287 17.00 -7.91 -4.15
CA ASN A 287 18.07 -8.90 -4.40
C ASN A 287 17.83 -9.65 -5.72
N SER A 288 16.58 -9.79 -6.17
CA SER A 288 16.26 -10.38 -7.47
C SER A 288 16.81 -9.53 -8.62
N PHE A 289 16.77 -8.20 -8.52
CA PHE A 289 17.37 -7.33 -9.53
C PHE A 289 18.90 -7.34 -9.49
N ARG A 290 19.47 -7.01 -8.32
CA ARG A 290 20.93 -6.79 -8.18
C ARG A 290 21.78 -8.03 -8.45
N ASN A 291 21.23 -9.24 -8.25
CA ASN A 291 21.96 -10.49 -8.44
C ASN A 291 21.66 -11.19 -9.78
N ASN A 292 20.77 -10.67 -10.62
CA ASN A 292 20.41 -11.29 -11.90
C ASN A 292 21.45 -10.93 -12.99
N PRO A 293 22.18 -11.91 -13.57
CA PRO A 293 23.19 -11.64 -14.60
C PRO A 293 22.58 -11.05 -15.89
N THR A 294 21.29 -11.23 -16.14
CA THR A 294 20.57 -10.65 -17.29
C THR A 294 20.46 -9.12 -17.21
N TRP A 295 20.38 -8.55 -16.01
CA TRP A 295 20.21 -7.10 -15.79
C TRP A 295 21.49 -6.42 -15.26
N LYS A 296 22.64 -7.11 -15.37
CA LYS A 296 23.94 -6.58 -14.93
C LYS A 296 24.32 -5.30 -15.70
N ASP A 297 23.89 -5.18 -16.95
CA ASP A 297 24.24 -4.09 -17.89
C ASP A 297 23.20 -2.95 -17.93
N CYS A 298 22.07 -3.09 -17.23
CA CYS A 298 21.06 -2.04 -17.04
C CYS A 298 21.61 -0.97 -16.08
N ASN A 299 22.35 0.03 -16.59
CA ASN A 299 23.14 0.96 -15.78
C ASN A 299 22.44 2.30 -15.50
N LYS A 300 21.62 2.78 -16.44
CA LYS A 300 20.93 4.08 -16.43
C LYS A 300 19.43 3.86 -16.44
N VAL A 301 18.87 3.71 -15.25
CA VAL A 301 17.52 3.20 -15.04
C VAL A 301 16.51 4.35 -14.84
N GLY A 302 15.55 4.43 -15.75
CA GLY A 302 14.35 5.25 -15.60
C GLY A 302 13.33 4.58 -14.68
N ILE A 303 12.89 5.25 -13.63
CA ILE A 303 11.91 4.77 -12.64
C ILE A 303 10.68 5.66 -12.68
N ILE A 304 9.50 5.06 -12.84
CA ILE A 304 8.23 5.80 -12.87
C ILE A 304 7.63 5.85 -11.46
N LEU A 305 7.69 7.03 -10.81
CA LEU A 305 7.01 7.28 -9.54
C LEU A 305 5.53 7.55 -9.82
N SER A 306 4.77 6.47 -10.02
CA SER A 306 3.49 6.51 -10.73
C SER A 306 2.38 7.33 -10.05
N GLY A 307 2.36 7.40 -8.72
CA GLY A 307 1.36 8.16 -7.98
C GLY A 307 1.71 8.42 -6.51
N GLY A 308 1.02 9.39 -5.92
CA GLY A 308 1.20 9.87 -4.54
C GLY A 308 -0.08 9.84 -3.69
N ASN A 309 -1.17 9.24 -4.19
CA ASN A 309 -2.47 9.23 -3.52
C ASN A 309 -2.55 8.14 -2.43
N VAL A 310 -1.96 8.42 -1.28
CA VAL A 310 -1.99 7.56 -0.08
C VAL A 310 -2.47 8.36 1.14
N ASP A 311 -3.24 7.73 2.01
CA ASP A 311 -3.55 8.29 3.33
C ASP A 311 -2.24 8.35 4.17
N LEU A 312 -1.90 9.53 4.70
CA LEU A 312 -0.63 9.72 5.44
C LEU A 312 -0.55 8.85 6.70
N ASP A 313 -1.67 8.55 7.33
CA ASP A 313 -1.72 7.64 8.48
C ASP A 313 -1.32 6.21 8.07
N VAL A 314 -1.74 5.75 6.88
CA VAL A 314 -1.34 4.43 6.33
C VAL A 314 0.15 4.39 6.00
N LEU A 315 0.72 5.50 5.50
CA LEU A 315 2.16 5.65 5.30
C LEU A 315 2.91 5.55 6.64
N TRP A 316 2.49 6.29 7.66
CA TRP A 316 3.12 6.30 8.99
C TRP A 316 2.94 4.99 9.74
N GLU A 317 1.77 4.34 9.69
CA GLU A 317 1.57 3.00 10.23
C GLU A 317 2.49 1.97 9.58
N SER A 318 2.69 2.04 8.25
CA SER A 318 3.54 1.10 7.51
C SER A 318 5.02 1.25 7.87
N LEU A 319 5.50 2.48 8.02
CA LEU A 319 6.86 2.75 8.51
C LEU A 319 7.02 2.40 10.00
N ASN A 320 6.01 2.69 10.82
CA ASN A 320 6.00 2.32 12.22
C ASN A 320 6.01 0.80 12.41
N LYS A 321 5.28 0.01 11.61
CA LYS A 321 5.33 -1.47 11.69
C LYS A 321 6.77 -2.01 11.52
N ARG A 322 7.62 -1.34 10.73
CA ARG A 322 9.05 -1.66 10.60
C ARG A 322 9.90 -1.14 11.77
N ALA A 323 9.70 0.10 12.23
CA ALA A 323 10.41 0.60 13.41
C ALA A 323 10.14 -0.28 14.65
N ASN A 324 8.93 -0.85 14.74
CA ASN A 324 8.50 -1.76 15.79
C ASN A 324 8.75 -3.25 15.49
N SER A 325 9.42 -3.59 14.38
CA SER A 325 10.03 -4.92 14.18
C SER A 325 11.54 -4.94 14.47
N ALA A 326 12.15 -3.79 14.76
CA ALA A 326 13.57 -3.66 15.07
C ALA A 326 14.01 -4.35 16.39
N SER A 327 13.09 -4.65 17.32
CA SER A 327 13.40 -5.47 18.50
C SER A 327 13.35 -6.99 18.23
N GLY A 328 13.01 -7.40 17.00
CA GLY A 328 12.62 -8.79 16.66
C GLY A 328 11.23 -9.18 17.18
N MET A 329 10.79 -8.58 18.29
CA MET A 329 9.61 -8.96 19.07
C MET A 329 9.55 -10.49 19.22
N SER A 330 8.43 -11.17 19.03
CA SER A 330 7.12 -10.84 18.46
C SER A 330 6.00 -10.87 19.53
N VAL A 331 4.72 -11.01 19.19
CA VAL A 331 3.64 -11.31 20.18
C VAL A 331 2.80 -12.47 19.64
N HIS A 332 2.47 -13.44 20.49
CA HIS A 332 1.57 -14.54 20.13
C HIS A 332 0.12 -14.08 20.21
N ASP A 333 -0.71 -14.44 19.23
CA ASP A 333 -2.12 -13.98 19.12
C ASP A 333 -2.95 -14.28 20.38
N GLU A 334 -2.64 -15.37 21.08
CA GLU A 334 -3.28 -15.72 22.35
C GLU A 334 -3.14 -14.61 23.40
N CYS A 335 -2.04 -13.85 23.43
CA CYS A 335 -1.85 -12.78 24.41
C CYS A 335 -2.95 -11.71 24.31
N LYS A 336 -3.29 -11.34 23.06
CA LYS A 336 -4.36 -10.39 22.75
C LYS A 336 -5.74 -10.97 23.01
N LEU A 337 -5.94 -12.24 22.68
CA LEU A 337 -7.19 -12.96 22.94
C LEU A 337 -7.49 -13.05 24.44
N ARG A 338 -6.53 -13.46 25.27
CA ARG A 338 -6.70 -13.55 26.74
C ARG A 338 -6.95 -12.18 27.37
N PHE A 339 -6.25 -11.14 26.91
CA PHE A 339 -6.47 -9.78 27.37
C PHE A 339 -7.89 -9.28 27.06
N LEU A 340 -8.41 -9.56 25.86
CA LEU A 340 -9.80 -9.26 25.51
C LEU A 340 -10.81 -10.07 26.35
N GLU A 341 -10.51 -11.33 26.68
CA GLU A 341 -11.34 -12.15 27.58
C GLU A 341 -11.38 -11.60 29.02
N LEU A 342 -10.24 -11.16 29.56
CA LEU A 342 -10.16 -10.47 30.85
C LEU A 342 -11.00 -9.18 30.81
N LYS A 343 -10.77 -8.31 29.81
CA LYS A 343 -11.43 -7.00 29.68
C LYS A 343 -12.96 -7.10 29.48
N ALA A 344 -13.43 -8.10 28.73
CA ALA A 344 -14.85 -8.19 28.34
C ALA A 344 -15.70 -9.14 29.19
N LYS A 345 -15.11 -10.21 29.74
CA LYS A 345 -15.85 -11.26 30.47
C LYS A 345 -15.45 -11.39 31.95
N ARG A 346 -14.35 -10.74 32.38
CA ARG A 346 -13.73 -10.96 33.70
C ARG A 346 -13.43 -12.43 34.00
N ASN A 347 -13.12 -13.21 32.95
CA ASN A 347 -12.77 -14.63 33.06
C ASN A 347 -11.47 -14.89 33.82
N TYR A 348 -10.62 -13.87 33.96
CA TYR A 348 -9.31 -13.94 34.60
C TYR A 348 -9.11 -12.70 35.47
N ARG A 349 -8.52 -12.86 36.66
CA ARG A 349 -8.12 -11.72 37.51
C ARG A 349 -6.84 -11.07 37.01
N PHE A 350 -5.88 -11.90 36.61
CA PHE A 350 -4.60 -11.47 36.05
C PHE A 350 -4.15 -12.35 34.90
N ILE A 351 -3.20 -11.84 34.12
CA ILE A 351 -2.48 -12.58 33.09
C ILE A 351 -1.00 -12.25 33.24
N ILE A 352 -0.13 -13.26 33.31
CA ILE A 352 1.32 -13.09 33.28
C ILE A 352 1.82 -13.52 31.90
N PHE A 353 2.73 -12.73 31.34
CA PHE A 353 3.35 -12.95 30.04
C PHE A 353 4.87 -12.97 30.20
N LYS A 354 5.51 -13.85 29.42
CA LYS A 354 6.96 -13.94 29.30
C LYS A 354 7.42 -13.76 27.86
N ILE A 355 8.67 -13.37 27.69
CA ILE A 355 9.38 -13.42 26.41
C ILE A 355 10.05 -14.79 26.31
N GLU A 356 9.64 -15.61 25.35
CA GLU A 356 10.33 -16.86 25.01
C GLU A 356 11.45 -16.55 24.00
N GLU A 357 12.68 -16.36 24.50
CA GLU A 357 13.82 -15.90 23.69
C GLU A 357 14.12 -16.82 22.49
N LYS A 358 13.84 -18.14 22.59
CA LYS A 358 14.12 -19.13 21.53
C LYS A 358 13.33 -18.90 20.25
N ILE A 359 12.09 -18.44 20.38
CA ILE A 359 11.18 -18.20 19.24
C ILE A 359 10.98 -16.72 18.97
N GLN A 360 11.61 -15.84 19.77
CA GLN A 360 11.43 -14.40 19.74
C GLN A 360 9.93 -14.06 19.74
N GLN A 361 9.27 -14.28 20.88
CA GLN A 361 7.83 -14.03 21.02
C GLN A 361 7.42 -13.78 22.48
N VAL A 362 6.56 -12.79 22.70
CA VAL A 362 5.79 -12.67 23.96
C VAL A 362 4.67 -13.71 23.92
N VAL A 363 4.61 -14.55 24.96
CA VAL A 363 3.62 -15.62 25.15
C VAL A 363 2.94 -15.50 26.52
N VAL A 364 1.73 -16.04 26.64
CA VAL A 364 1.06 -16.20 27.94
C VAL A 364 1.80 -17.25 28.75
N GLU A 365 2.04 -16.96 30.04
CA GLU A 365 2.66 -17.88 30.99
C GLU A 365 1.66 -18.42 32.01
N LYS A 366 0.90 -17.53 32.67
CA LYS A 366 -0.12 -17.88 33.66
C LYS A 366 -1.39 -17.05 33.44
N LEU A 367 -2.54 -17.69 33.65
CA LEU A 367 -3.86 -17.06 33.73
C LEU A 367 -4.36 -17.20 35.18
N GLY A 368 -4.59 -16.08 35.86
CA GLY A 368 -5.14 -16.06 37.21
C GLY A 368 -6.65 -16.21 37.18
N GLN A 369 -7.21 -17.10 37.99
CA GLN A 369 -8.66 -17.33 38.10
C GLN A 369 -9.38 -16.12 38.71
N PRO A 370 -10.72 -15.95 38.52
CA PRO A 370 -11.45 -14.79 39.03
C PRO A 370 -11.43 -14.61 40.55
N ASP A 371 -11.18 -15.69 41.30
CA ASP A 371 -11.09 -15.74 42.75
C ASP A 371 -9.66 -15.55 43.31
N GLU A 372 -8.62 -15.61 42.46
CA GLU A 372 -7.26 -15.25 42.87
C GLU A 372 -7.15 -13.74 43.16
N SER A 373 -6.29 -13.40 44.13
CA SER A 373 -6.10 -12.06 44.67
C SER A 373 -4.93 -11.31 44.00
N TYR A 374 -4.62 -10.11 44.52
CA TYR A 374 -3.38 -9.42 44.15
C TYR A 374 -2.13 -10.10 44.71
N GLU A 375 -2.24 -10.72 45.89
CA GLU A 375 -1.12 -11.42 46.54
C GLU A 375 -0.74 -12.68 45.76
N ASP A 376 -1.71 -13.35 45.14
CA ASP A 376 -1.49 -14.48 44.23
C ASP A 376 -0.78 -14.06 42.93
N LEU A 377 -1.09 -12.88 42.40
CA LEU A 377 -0.34 -12.28 41.28
C LEU A 377 1.11 -11.99 41.71
N ALA A 378 1.30 -11.27 42.82
CA ALA A 378 2.64 -10.92 43.31
C ALA A 378 3.49 -12.18 43.58
N SER A 379 2.91 -13.20 44.21
CA SER A 379 3.56 -14.49 44.47
C SER A 379 3.80 -15.34 43.21
N SER A 380 3.20 -14.97 42.08
CA SER A 380 3.41 -15.63 40.78
C SER A 380 4.50 -14.95 39.92
N LEU A 381 5.05 -13.81 40.36
CA LEU A 381 6.15 -13.14 39.68
C LEU A 381 7.50 -13.67 40.21
N PRO A 382 8.43 -14.11 39.35
CA PRO A 382 9.69 -14.70 39.78
C PRO A 382 10.71 -13.64 40.25
N ASP A 383 11.44 -13.95 41.31
CA ASP A 383 12.43 -13.05 41.93
C ASP A 383 13.69 -12.80 41.09
N ASP A 384 13.94 -13.57 40.03
CA ASP A 384 15.16 -13.48 39.20
C ASP A 384 14.90 -13.29 37.70
N GLU A 385 13.66 -13.31 37.23
CA GLU A 385 13.30 -13.13 35.83
C GLU A 385 12.29 -12.00 35.59
N CYS A 386 12.43 -11.30 34.47
CA CYS A 386 11.49 -10.25 34.07
C CYS A 386 10.17 -10.86 33.57
N ARG A 387 9.06 -10.14 33.75
CA ARG A 387 7.71 -10.49 33.26
C ARG A 387 6.92 -9.24 32.87
N TYR A 388 5.86 -9.43 32.10
CA TYR A 388 4.76 -8.47 32.06
C TYR A 388 3.55 -9.10 32.75
N ALA A 389 2.71 -8.28 33.39
CA ALA A 389 1.41 -8.72 33.86
C ALA A 389 0.30 -7.72 33.52
N ILE A 390 -0.91 -8.25 33.37
CA ILE A 390 -2.15 -7.49 33.39
C ILE A 390 -2.92 -7.87 34.65
N TYR A 391 -3.53 -6.90 35.33
CA TYR A 391 -4.38 -7.12 36.50
C TYR A 391 -5.64 -6.25 36.45
N ASP A 392 -6.84 -6.85 36.61
CA ASP A 392 -8.08 -6.08 36.80
C ASP A 392 -8.29 -5.81 38.29
N PHE A 393 -8.02 -4.58 38.72
CA PHE A 393 -8.16 -4.17 40.12
C PHE A 393 -9.54 -3.57 40.37
N ASP A 394 -10.41 -4.29 41.08
CA ASP A 394 -11.65 -3.71 41.62
C ASP A 394 -11.36 -2.87 42.87
N PHE A 395 -12.03 -1.73 42.98
CA PHE A 395 -12.01 -0.87 44.16
C PHE A 395 -13.39 -0.24 44.40
N THR A 396 -13.65 0.12 45.65
CA THR A 396 -14.85 0.88 46.03
C THR A 396 -14.45 2.34 46.18
N THR A 397 -15.19 3.23 45.54
CA THR A 397 -15.02 4.69 45.66
C THR A 397 -15.67 5.23 46.94
N ASP A 398 -15.32 6.44 47.35
CA ASP A 398 -15.89 7.10 48.55
C ASP A 398 -17.43 7.26 48.48
N GLU A 399 -17.99 7.30 47.25
CA GLU A 399 -19.44 7.28 46.97
C GLU A 399 -20.06 5.86 47.07
N ASN A 400 -19.34 4.90 47.65
CA ASN A 400 -19.68 3.48 47.75
C ASN A 400 -19.97 2.80 46.40
N CYS A 401 -19.47 3.36 45.29
CA CYS A 401 -19.63 2.80 43.96
C CYS A 401 -18.45 1.89 43.61
N GLN A 402 -18.72 0.66 43.21
CA GLN A 402 -17.72 -0.33 42.79
C GLN A 402 -17.25 -0.03 41.35
N LYS A 403 -15.93 0.05 41.14
CA LYS A 403 -15.27 0.31 39.85
C LYS A 403 -14.08 -0.63 39.68
N SER A 404 -13.56 -0.76 38.46
CA SER A 404 -12.23 -1.35 38.24
C SER A 404 -11.35 -0.55 37.29
N LYS A 405 -10.04 -0.77 37.42
CA LYS A 405 -8.99 -0.27 36.53
C LYS A 405 -8.10 -1.46 36.18
N ILE A 406 -7.79 -1.61 34.89
CA ILE A 406 -6.85 -2.61 34.39
C ILE A 406 -5.45 -1.99 34.41
N TYR A 407 -4.53 -2.68 35.07
CA TYR A 407 -3.13 -2.32 35.22
C TYR A 407 -2.28 -3.12 34.23
N PHE A 408 -1.34 -2.44 33.56
CA PHE A 408 -0.19 -3.07 32.91
C PHE A 408 1.03 -2.92 33.82
N ILE A 409 1.66 -4.05 34.15
CA ILE A 409 2.78 -4.15 35.07
C ILE A 409 4.01 -4.65 34.29
N ALA A 410 5.10 -3.90 34.33
CA ALA A 410 6.41 -4.33 33.85
C ALA A 410 7.29 -4.71 35.05
N TRP A 411 7.47 -6.02 35.26
CA TRP A 411 8.26 -6.61 36.34
C TRP A 411 9.69 -6.85 35.85
N SER A 412 10.69 -6.27 36.53
CA SER A 412 12.10 -6.39 36.14
C SER A 412 13.03 -6.42 37.36
N PRO A 413 13.14 -7.57 38.06
CA PRO A 413 13.94 -7.72 39.27
C PRO A 413 15.37 -7.18 39.16
N ASP A 414 15.91 -6.61 40.23
CA ASP A 414 17.29 -6.12 40.20
C ASP A 414 18.34 -7.24 40.00
N THR A 415 18.03 -8.41 40.53
CA THR A 415 18.67 -9.73 40.32
C THR A 415 18.65 -10.23 38.87
N SER A 416 17.71 -9.80 38.03
CA SER A 416 17.59 -10.30 36.66
C SER A 416 18.81 -9.95 35.80
N LYS A 417 19.21 -10.90 34.94
CA LYS A 417 20.29 -10.75 33.97
C LYS A 417 20.10 -9.48 33.14
N VAL A 418 21.14 -8.63 33.07
CA VAL A 418 21.12 -7.34 32.34
C VAL A 418 20.56 -7.47 30.92
N ARG A 419 20.96 -8.50 30.17
CA ARG A 419 20.43 -8.79 28.83
C ARG A 419 18.91 -8.99 28.81
N SER A 420 18.36 -9.72 29.79
CA SER A 420 16.90 -9.93 29.90
C SER A 420 16.20 -8.60 30.17
N LYS A 421 16.70 -7.80 31.13
CA LYS A 421 16.16 -6.45 31.42
C LYS A 421 16.13 -5.56 30.18
N MET A 422 17.20 -5.57 29.36
CA MET A 422 17.24 -4.85 28.09
C MET A 422 16.22 -5.36 27.06
N VAL A 423 16.03 -6.67 26.94
CA VAL A 423 15.07 -7.28 26.00
C VAL A 423 13.63 -6.94 26.40
N TYR A 424 13.30 -6.97 27.69
CA TYR A 424 11.98 -6.52 28.18
C TYR A 424 11.81 -5.00 28.00
N ALA A 425 12.75 -4.17 28.46
CA ALA A 425 12.65 -2.71 28.30
C ALA A 425 12.45 -2.27 26.83
N SER A 426 13.18 -2.86 25.88
CA SER A 426 13.05 -2.57 24.44
C SER A 426 11.81 -3.17 23.78
N SER A 427 11.14 -4.13 24.42
CA SER A 427 9.93 -4.79 23.91
C SER A 427 8.62 -4.23 24.50
N LYS A 428 8.70 -3.53 25.64
CA LYS A 428 7.55 -3.07 26.44
C LYS A 428 6.51 -2.30 25.62
N ASP A 429 6.94 -1.23 24.93
CA ASP A 429 6.01 -0.35 24.19
C ASP A 429 5.43 -0.98 22.92
N ARG A 430 6.04 -2.04 22.42
CA ARG A 430 5.49 -2.87 21.34
C ARG A 430 4.38 -3.77 21.89
N PHE A 431 4.62 -4.43 23.01
CA PHE A 431 3.64 -5.32 23.63
C PHE A 431 2.41 -4.56 24.15
N LYS A 432 2.61 -3.42 24.83
CA LYS A 432 1.52 -2.53 25.28
C LYS A 432 0.53 -2.16 24.17
N ARG A 433 1.00 -1.92 22.94
CA ARG A 433 0.15 -1.54 21.80
C ARG A 433 -0.73 -2.66 21.26
N GLU A 434 -0.44 -3.92 21.57
CA GLU A 434 -1.35 -5.03 21.28
C GLU A 434 -2.46 -5.18 22.32
N LEU A 435 -2.28 -4.59 23.52
CA LEU A 435 -3.18 -4.69 24.67
C LEU A 435 -3.99 -3.38 24.85
N ASP A 436 -4.81 -3.02 23.87
CA ASP A 436 -5.51 -1.72 23.88
C ASP A 436 -6.54 -1.56 25.02
N GLY A 437 -6.35 -0.51 25.83
CA GLY A 437 -7.29 -0.06 26.85
C GLY A 437 -7.10 -0.61 28.26
N PHE A 438 -5.86 -0.84 28.71
CA PHE A 438 -5.52 -0.74 30.13
C PHE A 438 -5.47 0.75 30.54
N GLN A 439 -5.74 1.05 31.81
CA GLN A 439 -5.85 2.43 32.31
C GLN A 439 -4.60 2.92 33.07
N VAL A 440 -3.80 2.01 33.64
CA VAL A 440 -2.63 2.37 34.46
C VAL A 440 -1.41 1.57 34.04
N GLU A 441 -0.25 2.21 33.94
CA GLU A 441 1.06 1.56 33.82
C GLU A 441 1.81 1.60 35.16
N LEU A 442 2.40 0.48 35.53
CA LEU A 442 3.30 0.31 36.66
C LEU A 442 4.57 -0.39 36.18
N GLN A 443 5.71 0.02 36.72
CA GLN A 443 6.99 -0.64 36.51
C GLN A 443 7.62 -0.82 37.89
N ALA A 444 8.10 -2.02 38.17
CA ALA A 444 8.63 -2.41 39.48
C ALA A 444 9.88 -3.30 39.33
N THR A 445 10.91 -3.05 40.14
CA THR A 445 12.11 -3.89 40.26
C THR A 445 12.20 -4.64 41.58
N ASP A 446 11.31 -4.33 42.52
CA ASP A 446 11.17 -4.96 43.85
C ASP A 446 9.67 -5.05 44.24
N PRO A 447 9.24 -6.05 45.03
CA PRO A 447 7.82 -6.21 45.38
C PRO A 447 7.22 -5.02 46.15
N SER A 448 8.04 -4.24 46.87
CA SER A 448 7.60 -3.05 47.60
C SER A 448 7.10 -1.92 46.69
N GLU A 449 7.73 -1.76 45.51
CA GLU A 449 7.28 -0.83 44.44
C GLU A 449 5.95 -1.24 43.81
N MET A 450 5.53 -2.49 44.06
CA MET A 450 4.29 -3.08 43.62
C MET A 450 3.30 -3.32 44.78
N SER A 451 3.50 -2.70 45.95
CA SER A 451 2.60 -2.85 47.10
C SER A 451 1.14 -2.47 46.79
N ILE A 452 0.19 -3.11 47.48
CA ILE A 452 -1.26 -2.90 47.25
C ILE A 452 -1.68 -1.44 47.45
N ASP A 453 -0.97 -0.69 48.30
CA ASP A 453 -1.24 0.73 48.55
C ASP A 453 -0.77 1.62 47.38
N ILE A 454 0.32 1.25 46.69
CA ILE A 454 0.72 1.90 45.44
C ILE A 454 -0.34 1.65 44.35
N VAL A 455 -0.84 0.41 44.23
CA VAL A 455 -1.93 0.08 43.30
C VAL A 455 -3.18 0.90 43.62
N LYS A 456 -3.64 0.94 44.87
CA LYS A 456 -4.76 1.79 45.30
C LYS A 456 -4.53 3.27 45.00
N SER A 457 -3.34 3.80 45.26
CA SER A 457 -3.02 5.23 45.04
C SER A 457 -3.11 5.67 43.57
N ARG A 458 -2.94 4.75 42.62
CA ARG A 458 -3.15 4.98 41.18
C ARG A 458 -4.56 4.58 40.71
N ALA A 459 -5.35 3.94 41.58
CA ALA A 459 -6.72 3.50 41.30
C ALA A 459 -7.75 4.60 41.56
N MET A 460 -7.50 5.40 42.60
CA MET A 460 -8.17 6.69 42.82
C MET A 460 -7.77 7.72 41.75
#